data_AF-A0A1M4W522-F1
#
_entry.id   AF-A0A1M4W522-F1
#
_cell.length_a   1.000
_cell.length_b   1.000
_cell.length_c   1.000
_cell.angle_alpha   90.00
_cell.angle_beta   90.00
_cell.angle_gamma   90.00
#
_symmetry.space_group_name_H-M   'P 1'
#
loop_
_entity.id
_entity.type
_entity.pdbx_description
1 polymer ?
#
loop_
_entity_poly.entity_id
_entity_poly.type
_entity_poly.pdbx_seq_one_letter_code
_entity_poly.pdbx_strand_id
1 'polypeptide(L)'
;MEVIQQLIGRLHPLVVHLPIGFIIAALLLQWYDRKNKEWSKIIGLLFQWAFIFATIACISGYLLYKGEGYSFDTVKFHLWLGILTALFSLLMYLRLTASSKIEFIKRVPVVLLSFSLLFLISFTGHLGGNITHGSDYLIEPLPNSIKSLLGVGPEVYEPPTLQEENWEEAILYTDLVQPILNNRCVSCHNEKKEKGELRLEEENGILKGGESGLIIEPNDPEKSSLYARLILPLEHEDHMPPKDKDQPSKEELDIIKIWIANGNSFNKSIGEIGLKKEAIQSFFPKAKDDTYPDVEVAEISQDTIAVLKKKGFHVERISGESNFIKISCINKPSFSDKDFDLLSSVKNQVVYLDLGETQITDAIFEKISTLPHLTVLKLDNTPITGKNIETLEKLEYLKNLNLMGTNFEEAHLQKLKKFKKLQIVYLFNTPVKKPDQIINPQEGELHIDYGGYDLPKIATDSIVY
;
A
#
# COMPACT_ATOMS: atom_id res chain seq x y z
N MET A 1 49.77 -15.45 -14.76
CA MET A 1 48.68 -15.36 -15.76
C MET A 1 47.32 -15.12 -15.10
N GLU A 2 47.02 -15.77 -13.97
CA GLU A 2 45.72 -15.62 -13.26
C GLU A 2 45.41 -14.19 -12.81
N VAL A 3 46.38 -13.46 -12.24
CA VAL A 3 46.19 -12.06 -11.83
C VAL A 3 45.78 -11.15 -12.99
N ILE A 4 46.38 -11.36 -14.17
CA ILE A 4 46.07 -10.58 -15.37
C ILE A 4 44.67 -10.95 -15.89
N GLN A 5 44.29 -12.22 -15.84
CA GLN A 5 42.95 -12.68 -16.23
C GLN A 5 41.86 -12.10 -15.31
N GLN A 6 42.08 -12.10 -14.00
CA GLN A 6 41.17 -11.48 -13.03
C GLN A 6 41.07 -9.97 -13.24
N LEU A 7 42.20 -9.28 -13.46
CA LEU A 7 42.20 -7.84 -13.74
C LEU A 7 41.40 -7.50 -15.00
N ILE A 8 41.60 -8.25 -16.09
CA ILE A 8 40.86 -8.06 -17.34
C ILE A 8 39.36 -8.39 -17.15
N GLY A 9 39.04 -9.44 -16.38
CA GLY A 9 37.66 -9.78 -16.06
C GLY A 9 36.95 -8.66 -15.30
N ARG A 10 37.61 -8.08 -14.29
CA ARG A 10 37.05 -6.98 -13.48
C ARG A 10 36.84 -5.68 -14.24
N LEU A 11 37.48 -5.51 -15.41
CA LEU A 11 37.21 -4.39 -16.31
C LEU A 11 35.93 -4.58 -17.15
N HIS A 12 35.29 -5.75 -17.11
CA HIS A 12 34.09 -6.03 -17.90
C HIS A 12 32.99 -4.97 -17.74
N PRO A 13 32.59 -4.55 -16.51
CA PRO A 13 31.59 -3.50 -16.34
C PRO A 13 31.99 -2.16 -16.97
N LEU A 14 33.29 -1.85 -17.08
CA LEU A 14 33.76 -0.65 -17.76
C LEU A 14 33.62 -0.81 -19.29
N VAL A 15 34.03 -1.96 -19.82
CA VAL A 15 34.07 -2.22 -21.28
C VAL A 15 32.68 -2.28 -21.90
N VAL A 16 31.66 -2.79 -21.19
CA VAL A 16 30.29 -2.93 -21.72
C VAL A 16 29.61 -1.61 -22.08
N HIS A 17 30.03 -0.48 -21.52
CA HIS A 17 29.46 0.83 -21.84
C HIS A 17 29.80 1.28 -23.26
N LEU A 18 30.95 0.87 -23.79
CA LEU A 18 31.42 1.26 -25.12
C LEU A 18 30.53 0.72 -26.26
N PRO A 19 30.26 -0.59 -26.38
CA PRO A 19 29.40 -1.09 -27.44
C PRO A 19 27.98 -0.53 -27.33
N ILE A 20 27.44 -0.36 -26.12
CA ILE A 20 26.12 0.26 -25.91
C ILE A 20 26.10 1.68 -26.47
N GLY A 21 27.09 2.50 -26.10
CA GLY A 21 27.19 3.89 -26.58
C GLY A 21 27.31 3.97 -28.11
N PHE A 22 28.18 3.16 -28.73
CA PHE A 22 28.33 3.14 -30.18
C PHE A 22 27.06 2.68 -30.91
N ILE A 23 26.36 1.65 -30.40
CA ILE A 23 25.11 1.16 -30.99
C ILE A 23 24.03 2.23 -30.90
N ILE A 24 23.80 2.83 -29.72
CA ILE A 24 22.77 3.87 -29.55
C ILE A 24 23.07 5.08 -30.44
N ALA A 25 24.32 5.56 -30.46
CA ALA A 25 24.72 6.67 -31.30
C ALA A 25 24.49 6.36 -32.80
N ALA A 26 24.87 5.15 -33.24
CA ALA A 26 24.66 4.73 -34.63
C ALA A 26 23.17 4.65 -34.98
N LEU A 27 22.33 4.09 -34.10
CA LEU A 27 20.88 3.98 -34.32
C LEU A 27 20.20 5.36 -34.38
N LEU A 28 20.57 6.29 -33.51
CA LEU A 28 20.06 7.66 -33.51
C LEU A 28 20.45 8.41 -34.79
N LEU A 29 21.73 8.34 -35.18
CA LEU A 29 22.20 8.94 -36.43
C LEU A 29 21.52 8.32 -37.66
N GLN A 30 21.33 7.00 -37.66
CA GLN A 30 20.63 6.30 -38.73
C GLN A 30 19.15 6.71 -38.83
N TRP A 31 18.49 6.96 -37.69
CA TRP A 31 17.12 7.47 -37.66
C TRP A 31 17.03 8.92 -38.15
N TYR A 32 17.99 9.76 -37.78
CA TYR A 32 18.08 11.15 -38.22
C TYR A 32 18.36 11.26 -39.73
N ASP A 33 19.35 10.51 -40.22
CA ASP A 33 19.79 10.49 -41.62
C ASP A 33 18.96 9.56 -42.51
N ARG A 34 17.80 9.08 -42.05
CA ARG A 34 16.97 8.11 -42.77
C ARG A 34 16.51 8.57 -44.16
N LYS A 35 16.37 9.89 -44.35
CA LYS A 35 15.91 10.50 -45.61
C LYS A 35 17.07 10.80 -46.56
N ASN A 36 18.15 11.38 -46.06
CA ASN A 36 19.24 11.93 -46.87
C ASN A 36 20.37 10.91 -47.11
N LYS A 37 20.59 9.97 -46.18
CA LYS A 37 21.58 8.88 -46.26
C LYS A 37 23.03 9.36 -46.46
N GLU A 38 23.33 10.59 -46.05
CA GLU A 38 24.64 11.23 -46.22
C GLU A 38 25.71 10.66 -45.27
N TRP A 39 25.29 10.08 -44.14
CA TRP A 39 26.16 9.67 -43.04
C TRP A 39 26.39 8.16 -42.96
N SER A 40 25.97 7.41 -43.98
CA SER A 40 26.07 5.94 -44.06
C SER A 40 27.47 5.39 -43.73
N LYS A 41 28.54 6.07 -44.16
CA LYS A 41 29.93 5.69 -43.84
C LYS A 41 30.26 5.83 -42.35
N ILE A 42 29.83 6.94 -41.74
CA ILE A 42 30.07 7.22 -40.31
C ILE A 42 29.26 6.25 -39.45
N ILE A 43 27.99 6.01 -39.81
CA ILE A 43 27.13 5.03 -39.14
C ILE A 43 27.75 3.64 -39.22
N GLY A 44 28.28 3.24 -40.39
CA GLY A 44 29.02 2.00 -40.55
C GLY A 44 30.23 1.91 -39.61
N LEU A 45 31.06 2.95 -39.52
CA LEU A 45 32.22 3.01 -38.63
C LEU A 45 31.81 2.84 -37.15
N LEU A 46 30.69 3.41 -36.72
CA LEU A 46 30.18 3.23 -35.37
C LEU A 46 29.79 1.77 -35.08
N PHE A 47 29.13 1.09 -36.02
CA PHE A 47 28.83 -0.33 -35.88
C PHE A 47 30.08 -1.23 -35.91
N GLN A 48 31.14 -0.81 -36.60
CA GLN A 48 32.44 -1.48 -36.53
C GLN A 48 33.04 -1.39 -35.13
N TRP A 49 33.05 -0.20 -34.54
CA TRP A 49 33.53 -0.02 -33.15
C TRP A 49 32.65 -0.74 -32.14
N ALA A 50 31.33 -0.74 -32.33
CA ALA A 50 30.40 -1.53 -31.53
C ALA A 50 30.76 -3.02 -31.56
N PHE A 51 31.01 -3.59 -32.74
CA PHE A 51 31.43 -4.99 -32.87
C PHE A 51 32.75 -5.30 -32.15
N ILE A 52 33.76 -4.45 -32.31
CA ILE A 52 35.07 -4.62 -31.67
C ILE A 52 34.90 -4.63 -30.15
N PHE A 53 34.26 -3.61 -29.57
CA PHE A 53 34.11 -3.54 -28.13
C PHE A 53 33.11 -4.55 -27.55
N ALA A 54 32.07 -4.95 -28.29
CA ALA A 54 31.19 -6.04 -27.88
C ALA A 54 31.94 -7.38 -27.81
N THR A 55 32.89 -7.61 -28.74
CA THR A 55 33.74 -8.82 -28.71
C THR A 55 34.68 -8.79 -27.50
N ILE A 56 35.30 -7.64 -27.21
CA ILE A 56 36.14 -7.47 -26.01
C ILE A 56 35.30 -7.63 -24.73
N ALA A 57 34.06 -7.14 -24.72
CA ALA A 57 33.12 -7.32 -23.61
C ALA A 57 32.79 -8.81 -23.41
N CYS A 58 32.54 -9.59 -24.47
CA CYS A 58 32.30 -11.03 -24.35
C CYS A 58 33.51 -11.77 -23.77
N ILE A 59 34.72 -11.43 -24.22
CA ILE A 59 35.97 -12.05 -23.73
C ILE A 59 36.21 -11.71 -22.25
N SER A 60 36.13 -10.42 -21.89
CA SER A 60 36.30 -9.97 -20.50
C SER A 60 35.22 -10.55 -19.58
N GLY A 61 33.97 -10.65 -20.03
CA GLY A 61 32.87 -11.24 -19.26
C GLY A 61 33.06 -12.73 -19.02
N TYR A 62 33.57 -13.47 -20.01
CA TYR A 62 33.92 -14.88 -19.83
C TYR A 62 35.08 -15.08 -18.84
N LEU A 63 36.07 -14.19 -18.84
CA LEU A 63 37.15 -14.20 -17.85
C LEU A 63 36.63 -13.84 -16.45
N LEU A 64 35.69 -12.91 -16.33
CA LEU A 64 35.04 -12.56 -15.07
C LEU A 64 34.25 -13.75 -14.50
N TYR A 65 33.46 -14.42 -15.33
CA TYR A 65 32.74 -15.66 -14.97
C TYR A 65 33.68 -16.71 -14.38
N LYS A 66 34.83 -16.96 -15.03
CA LYS A 66 35.83 -17.91 -14.53
C LYS A 66 36.51 -17.48 -13.22
N GLY A 67 36.60 -16.18 -12.97
CA GLY A 67 37.35 -15.62 -11.84
C GLY A 67 36.54 -15.46 -10.54
N GLU A 68 35.26 -15.13 -10.64
CA GLU A 68 34.40 -14.77 -9.48
C GLU A 68 33.40 -15.88 -9.09
N GLY A 69 33.48 -17.08 -9.69
CA GLY A 69 32.76 -18.27 -9.23
C GLY A 69 31.25 -18.31 -9.50
N TYR A 70 30.74 -17.51 -10.44
CA TYR A 70 29.33 -17.56 -10.86
C TYR A 70 28.95 -18.94 -11.42
N SER A 71 27.72 -19.39 -11.18
CA SER A 71 27.18 -20.59 -11.84
C SER A 71 26.93 -20.32 -13.34
N PHE A 72 27.16 -21.32 -14.20
CA PHE A 72 26.91 -21.17 -15.64
C PHE A 72 25.43 -20.88 -15.93
N ASP A 73 24.52 -21.46 -15.15
CA ASP A 73 23.08 -21.28 -15.31
C ASP A 73 22.63 -19.83 -15.06
N THR A 74 23.32 -19.12 -14.16
CA THR A 74 23.07 -17.70 -13.88
C THR A 74 23.49 -16.80 -15.05
N VAL A 75 24.58 -17.11 -15.76
CA VAL A 75 25.18 -16.21 -16.75
C VAL A 75 24.90 -16.57 -18.21
N LYS A 76 24.43 -17.81 -18.50
CA LYS A 76 24.31 -18.34 -19.87
C LYS A 76 23.52 -17.45 -20.82
N PHE A 77 22.37 -16.92 -20.38
CA PHE A 77 21.52 -16.10 -21.22
C PHE A 77 22.17 -14.74 -21.52
N HIS A 78 22.78 -14.11 -20.52
CA HIS A 78 23.51 -12.86 -20.70
C HIS A 78 24.70 -13.03 -21.67
N LEU A 79 25.46 -14.12 -21.52
CA LEU A 79 26.58 -14.44 -22.41
C LEU A 79 26.14 -14.59 -23.87
N TRP A 80 25.10 -15.39 -24.13
CA TRP A 80 24.62 -15.62 -25.49
C TRP A 80 24.04 -14.37 -26.14
N LEU A 81 23.30 -13.54 -25.40
CA LEU A 81 22.80 -12.26 -25.92
C LEU A 81 23.92 -11.26 -26.17
N GLY A 82 24.99 -11.27 -25.37
CA GLY A 82 26.22 -10.51 -25.63
C GLY A 82 26.88 -10.91 -26.96
N ILE A 83 27.03 -12.21 -27.21
CA ILE A 83 27.55 -12.74 -28.47
C ILE A 83 26.65 -12.35 -29.65
N LEU A 84 25.33 -12.48 -29.51
CA LEU A 84 24.37 -12.07 -30.54
C LEU A 84 24.47 -10.56 -30.82
N THR A 85 24.66 -9.73 -29.81
CA THR A 85 24.85 -8.27 -29.97
C THR A 85 26.09 -7.97 -30.80
N ALA A 86 27.20 -8.67 -30.55
CA ALA A 86 28.41 -8.55 -31.37
C ALA A 86 28.16 -8.98 -32.83
N LEU A 87 27.52 -10.13 -33.04
CA LEU A 87 27.22 -10.65 -34.37
C LEU A 87 26.27 -9.73 -35.16
N PHE A 88 25.23 -9.20 -34.53
CA PHE A 88 24.29 -8.26 -35.17
C PHE A 88 24.95 -6.91 -35.45
N SER A 89 25.88 -6.46 -34.61
CA SER A 89 26.67 -5.25 -34.88
C SER A 89 27.57 -5.44 -36.10
N LEU A 90 28.21 -6.61 -36.22
CA LEU A 90 28.98 -6.99 -37.41
C LEU A 90 28.09 -7.09 -38.64
N LEU A 91 26.93 -7.73 -38.54
CA LEU A 91 25.97 -7.87 -39.64
C LEU A 91 25.48 -6.50 -40.12
N MET A 92 25.21 -5.58 -39.20
CA MET A 92 24.83 -4.20 -39.53
C MET A 92 25.98 -3.45 -40.22
N TYR A 93 27.21 -3.55 -39.70
CA TYR A 93 28.39 -2.99 -40.34
C TYR A 93 28.55 -3.50 -41.79
N LEU A 94 28.48 -4.82 -41.98
CA LEU A 94 28.57 -5.44 -43.29
C LEU A 94 27.39 -5.01 -44.18
N ARG A 95 26.18 -4.87 -43.63
CA ARG A 95 25.02 -4.39 -44.39
C ARG A 95 25.19 -2.99 -44.94
N LEU A 96 25.86 -2.10 -44.20
CA LEU A 96 26.09 -0.72 -44.59
C LEU A 96 27.32 -0.56 -45.49
N THR A 97 28.30 -1.48 -45.41
CA THR A 97 29.58 -1.40 -46.14
C THR A 97 29.76 -2.46 -47.24
N ALA A 98 28.79 -3.37 -47.43
CA ALA A 98 28.90 -4.48 -48.37
C ALA A 98 29.16 -4.02 -49.81
N SER A 99 30.24 -4.55 -50.38
CA SER A 99 30.52 -4.50 -51.82
C SER A 99 29.48 -5.31 -52.62
N SER A 100 29.45 -5.14 -53.94
CA SER A 100 28.53 -5.86 -54.85
C SER A 100 28.66 -7.39 -54.80
N LYS A 101 29.75 -7.93 -54.25
CA LYS A 101 30.02 -9.38 -54.17
C LYS A 101 29.25 -10.12 -53.07
N ILE A 102 28.66 -9.42 -52.08
CA ILE A 102 27.89 -10.05 -50.98
C ILE A 102 26.44 -9.56 -51.04
N GLU A 103 25.75 -9.93 -52.13
CA GLU A 103 24.43 -9.40 -52.47
C GLU A 103 23.33 -9.86 -51.50
N PHE A 104 23.47 -11.05 -50.91
CA PHE A 104 22.48 -11.58 -49.96
C PHE A 104 22.33 -10.68 -48.72
N ILE A 105 23.43 -10.14 -48.18
CA ILE A 105 23.40 -9.27 -46.99
C ILE A 105 22.60 -8.01 -47.29
N LYS A 106 22.69 -7.47 -48.51
CA LYS A 106 21.94 -6.25 -48.90
C LYS A 106 20.42 -6.44 -48.87
N ARG A 107 19.92 -7.69 -48.94
CA ARG A 107 18.48 -8.00 -48.83
C ARG A 107 17.95 -7.90 -47.41
N VAL A 108 18.81 -7.93 -46.39
CA VAL A 108 18.39 -7.81 -45.00
C VAL A 108 17.89 -6.38 -44.74
N PRO A 109 16.66 -6.18 -44.23
CA PRO A 109 16.14 -4.86 -43.92
C PRO A 109 16.92 -4.21 -42.78
N VAL A 110 17.45 -3.01 -43.02
CA VAL A 110 18.20 -2.24 -42.00
C VAL A 110 17.31 -1.95 -40.78
N VAL A 111 16.03 -1.65 -41.01
CA VAL A 111 15.05 -1.40 -39.94
C VAL A 111 14.92 -2.61 -39.02
N LEU A 112 14.88 -3.82 -39.56
CA LEU A 112 14.80 -5.05 -38.78
C LEU A 112 16.04 -5.20 -37.89
N LEU A 113 17.24 -5.03 -38.45
CA LEU A 113 18.49 -5.10 -37.70
C LEU A 113 18.56 -4.02 -36.61
N SER A 114 18.05 -2.82 -36.86
CA SER A 114 18.00 -1.74 -35.88
C SER A 114 17.10 -2.09 -34.69
N PHE A 115 15.90 -2.62 -34.93
CA PHE A 115 15.02 -3.07 -33.85
C PHE A 115 15.60 -4.27 -33.10
N SER A 116 16.21 -5.23 -33.81
CA SER A 116 16.89 -6.37 -33.18
C SER A 116 18.04 -5.92 -32.29
N LEU A 117 18.86 -4.96 -32.74
CA LEU A 117 19.96 -4.42 -31.92
C LEU A 117 19.44 -3.65 -30.70
N LEU A 118 18.39 -2.85 -30.83
CA LEU A 118 17.76 -2.17 -29.70
C LEU A 118 17.22 -3.17 -28.67
N PHE A 119 16.56 -4.22 -29.13
CA PHE A 119 16.08 -5.31 -28.27
C PHE A 119 17.25 -6.01 -27.57
N LEU A 120 18.28 -6.40 -28.32
CA LEU A 120 19.46 -7.10 -27.80
C LEU A 120 20.18 -6.28 -26.73
N ILE A 121 20.47 -4.99 -26.96
CA ILE A 121 21.15 -4.17 -25.95
C ILE A 121 20.29 -3.97 -24.70
N SER A 122 18.97 -3.81 -24.85
CA SER A 122 18.05 -3.61 -23.73
C SER A 122 17.98 -4.87 -22.86
N PHE A 123 17.79 -6.03 -23.48
CA PHE A 123 17.65 -7.29 -22.75
C PHE A 123 18.99 -7.80 -22.20
N THR A 124 20.09 -7.65 -22.95
CA THR A 124 21.44 -7.98 -22.45
C THR A 124 21.81 -7.09 -21.27
N GLY A 125 21.52 -5.78 -21.34
CA GLY A 125 21.75 -4.83 -20.25
C GLY A 125 20.90 -5.16 -19.02
N HIS A 126 19.62 -5.50 -19.19
CA HIS A 126 18.75 -5.93 -18.11
C HIS A 126 19.28 -7.19 -17.42
N LEU A 127 19.63 -8.24 -18.17
CA LEU A 127 20.22 -9.45 -17.59
C LEU A 127 21.56 -9.17 -16.89
N GLY A 128 22.37 -8.27 -17.44
CA GLY A 128 23.62 -7.83 -16.80
C GLY A 128 23.37 -7.18 -15.44
N GLY A 129 22.39 -6.27 -15.37
CA GLY A 129 21.96 -5.65 -14.12
C GLY A 129 21.40 -6.66 -13.12
N ASN A 130 20.64 -7.66 -13.58
CA ASN A 130 20.10 -8.71 -12.72
C ASN A 130 21.21 -9.59 -12.12
N ILE A 131 22.29 -9.84 -12.85
CA ILE A 131 23.44 -10.60 -12.34
C ILE A 131 24.17 -9.81 -11.24
N THR A 132 24.30 -8.49 -11.38
CA THR A 132 25.08 -7.65 -10.44
C THR A 132 24.27 -7.13 -9.27
N HIS A 133 22.98 -6.88 -9.45
CA HIS A 133 22.12 -6.23 -8.45
C HIS A 133 20.91 -7.08 -8.01
N GLY A 134 20.68 -8.24 -8.63
CA GLY A 134 19.51 -9.09 -8.40
C GLY A 134 18.35 -8.79 -9.36
N SER A 135 17.47 -9.77 -9.56
CA SER A 135 16.31 -9.68 -10.49
C SER A 135 15.36 -8.52 -10.17
N ASP A 136 15.36 -8.07 -8.92
CA ASP A 136 14.38 -7.11 -8.43
C ASP A 136 14.92 -5.68 -8.43
N TYR A 137 16.19 -5.46 -8.78
CA TYR A 137 16.85 -4.15 -8.61
C TYR A 137 16.15 -2.98 -9.31
N LEU A 138 15.63 -3.18 -10.53
CA LEU A 138 14.95 -2.11 -11.27
C LEU A 138 13.53 -1.83 -10.77
N ILE A 139 12.94 -2.77 -10.06
CA ILE A 139 11.58 -2.69 -9.53
C ILE A 139 11.56 -2.45 -8.02
N GLU A 140 12.66 -2.69 -7.31
CA GLU A 140 12.81 -2.50 -5.87
C GLU A 140 12.34 -1.12 -5.39
N PRO A 141 12.63 0.00 -6.10
CA PRO A 141 12.16 1.33 -5.70
C PRO A 141 10.67 1.58 -5.97
N LEU A 142 9.99 0.70 -6.72
CA LEU A 142 8.59 0.89 -7.05
C LEU A 142 7.70 0.60 -5.83
N PRO A 143 6.61 1.37 -5.65
CA PRO A 143 5.55 1.02 -4.71
C PRO A 143 5.04 -0.41 -4.93
N ASN A 144 4.67 -1.09 -3.84
CA ASN A 144 4.22 -2.49 -3.89
C ASN A 144 2.98 -2.69 -4.79
N SER A 145 2.12 -1.68 -4.91
CA SER A 145 0.99 -1.66 -5.85
C SER A 145 1.42 -1.78 -7.32
N ILE A 146 2.56 -1.19 -7.69
CA ILE A 146 3.09 -1.23 -9.06
C ILE A 146 3.84 -2.55 -9.31
N LYS A 147 4.55 -3.07 -8.31
CA LYS A 147 5.20 -4.40 -8.38
C LYS A 147 4.18 -5.51 -8.65
N SER A 148 3.07 -5.51 -7.91
CA SER A 148 1.94 -6.43 -8.10
C SER A 148 1.33 -6.30 -9.50
N LEU A 149 1.09 -5.06 -9.98
CA LEU A 149 0.56 -4.82 -11.33
C LEU A 149 1.48 -5.36 -12.45
N LEU A 150 2.79 -5.30 -12.25
CA LEU A 150 3.77 -5.79 -13.22
C LEU A 150 4.00 -7.30 -13.15
N GLY A 151 3.39 -7.99 -12.16
CA GLY A 151 3.60 -9.42 -11.94
C GLY A 151 5.03 -9.77 -11.57
N VAL A 152 5.79 -8.81 -10.99
CA VAL A 152 7.19 -9.00 -10.59
C VAL A 152 7.37 -8.54 -9.16
N GLY A 153 7.75 -9.48 -8.29
CA GLY A 153 7.90 -9.33 -6.85
C GLY A 153 7.48 -10.63 -6.15
N PRO A 154 7.86 -10.86 -4.88
CA PRO A 154 7.20 -11.91 -4.11
C PRO A 154 5.68 -11.66 -4.17
N GLU A 155 4.88 -12.72 -4.19
CA GLU A 155 3.44 -12.59 -3.91
C GLU A 155 3.33 -11.73 -2.66
N VAL A 156 2.72 -10.55 -2.78
CA VAL A 156 2.48 -9.69 -1.62
C VAL A 156 1.44 -10.44 -0.83
N TYR A 157 1.88 -11.20 0.16
CA TYR A 157 0.99 -11.85 1.11
C TYR A 157 0.28 -10.70 1.82
N GLU A 158 -1.04 -10.64 1.68
CA GLU A 158 -1.86 -9.71 2.45
C GLU A 158 -1.44 -9.82 3.92
N PRO A 159 -1.36 -8.71 4.66
CA PRO A 159 -1.07 -8.77 6.08
C PRO A 159 -2.03 -9.79 6.72
N PRO A 160 -1.51 -10.62 7.65
CA PRO A 160 -2.29 -11.73 8.18
C PRO A 160 -3.60 -11.20 8.79
N THR A 161 -4.73 -11.64 8.23
CA THR A 161 -6.07 -11.22 8.65
C THR A 161 -6.91 -12.44 9.03
N LEU A 162 -7.44 -12.44 10.26
CA LEU A 162 -8.30 -13.49 10.77
C LEU A 162 -9.77 -13.10 10.62
N GLN A 163 -10.60 -14.08 10.25
CA GLN A 163 -12.06 -13.89 10.22
C GLN A 163 -12.63 -14.02 11.64
N GLU A 164 -13.60 -13.19 12.00
CA GLU A 164 -14.14 -13.17 13.36
C GLU A 164 -14.90 -14.45 13.72
N GLU A 165 -15.49 -15.13 12.74
CA GLU A 165 -16.40 -16.25 12.94
C GLU A 165 -15.69 -17.59 13.21
N ASN A 166 -14.46 -17.77 12.74
CA ASN A 166 -13.72 -19.05 12.79
C ASN A 166 -12.22 -18.92 13.10
N TRP A 167 -11.81 -17.83 13.73
CA TRP A 167 -10.39 -17.56 14.04
C TRP A 167 -9.69 -18.67 14.84
N GLU A 168 -10.42 -19.46 15.63
CA GLU A 168 -9.85 -20.59 16.39
C GLU A 168 -9.38 -21.74 15.49
N GLU A 169 -9.98 -21.90 14.30
CA GLU A 169 -9.64 -22.96 13.33
C GLU A 169 -8.41 -22.59 12.47
N ALA A 170 -8.04 -21.31 12.42
CA ALA A 170 -6.90 -20.83 11.64
C ALA A 170 -5.59 -21.48 12.14
N ILE A 171 -4.71 -21.85 11.21
CA ILE A 171 -3.41 -22.44 11.49
C ILE A 171 -2.43 -21.32 11.84
N LEU A 172 -1.87 -21.35 13.06
CA LEU A 172 -1.01 -20.28 13.56
C LEU A 172 0.17 -19.99 12.61
N TYR A 173 0.78 -21.03 12.05
CA TYR A 173 1.87 -20.85 11.10
C TYR A 173 1.40 -20.29 9.76
N THR A 174 0.51 -21.00 9.05
CA THR A 174 0.09 -20.64 7.69
C THR A 174 -0.61 -19.30 7.62
N ASP A 175 -1.48 -18.99 8.59
CA ASP A 175 -2.34 -17.80 8.54
C ASP A 175 -1.71 -16.57 9.20
N LEU A 176 -0.77 -16.73 10.14
CA LEU A 176 -0.12 -15.60 10.83
C LEU A 176 1.40 -15.53 10.60
N VAL A 177 2.16 -16.60 10.92
CA VAL A 177 3.64 -16.56 10.89
C VAL A 177 4.21 -16.50 9.48
N GLN A 178 3.72 -17.33 8.57
CA GLN A 178 4.23 -17.46 7.21
C GLN A 178 4.09 -16.15 6.41
N PRO A 179 2.94 -15.43 6.42
CA PRO A 179 2.85 -14.10 5.82
C PRO A 179 3.87 -13.11 6.36
N ILE A 180 4.16 -13.14 7.67
CA ILE A 180 5.18 -12.28 8.29
C ILE A 180 6.57 -12.63 7.75
N LEU A 181 6.94 -13.92 7.75
CA LEU A 181 8.25 -14.37 7.22
C LEU A 181 8.41 -14.03 5.73
N ASN A 182 7.35 -14.21 4.94
CA ASN A 182 7.35 -13.90 3.52
C ASN A 182 7.57 -12.41 3.26
N ASN A 183 6.87 -11.55 4.01
CA ASN A 183 6.94 -10.10 3.83
C ASN A 183 8.22 -9.49 4.39
N ARG A 184 8.79 -10.04 5.47
CA ARG A 184 9.93 -9.44 6.18
C ARG A 184 11.28 -10.11 5.88
N CYS A 185 11.29 -11.39 5.53
CA CYS A 185 12.52 -12.20 5.53
C CYS A 185 12.84 -12.84 4.17
N VAL A 186 11.84 -13.36 3.45
CA VAL A 186 12.05 -14.17 2.23
C VAL A 186 12.72 -13.39 1.10
N SER A 187 12.64 -12.05 1.05
CA SER A 187 13.37 -11.24 0.05
C SER A 187 14.89 -11.46 0.05
N CYS A 188 15.48 -11.90 1.17
CA CYS A 188 16.91 -12.19 1.32
C CYS A 188 17.23 -13.65 1.71
N HIS A 189 16.22 -14.45 2.04
CA HIS A 189 16.34 -15.83 2.52
C HIS A 189 15.45 -16.78 1.69
N ASN A 190 15.73 -16.86 0.40
CA ASN A 190 15.00 -17.67 -0.58
C ASN A 190 15.95 -18.52 -1.44
N GLU A 191 15.40 -19.37 -2.31
CA GLU A 191 16.19 -20.28 -3.16
C GLU A 191 17.19 -19.55 -4.09
N LYS A 192 16.87 -18.34 -4.55
CA LYS A 192 17.70 -17.57 -5.49
C LYS A 192 18.75 -16.71 -4.79
N LYS A 193 18.51 -16.33 -3.54
CA LYS A 193 19.32 -15.42 -2.73
C LYS A 193 19.38 -15.98 -1.31
N GLU A 194 20.45 -16.72 -1.03
CA GLU A 194 20.66 -17.45 0.22
C GLU A 194 21.70 -16.74 1.11
N LYS A 195 21.36 -15.58 1.67
CA LYS A 195 22.26 -14.97 2.66
C LYS A 195 22.36 -15.89 3.88
N GLY A 196 23.58 -16.28 4.24
CA GLY A 196 23.85 -17.20 5.35
C GLY A 196 23.30 -18.61 5.13
N GLU A 197 23.14 -19.05 3.87
CA GLU A 197 22.63 -20.38 3.48
C GLU A 197 21.23 -20.70 4.03
N LEU A 198 20.47 -19.67 4.44
CA LEU A 198 19.18 -19.82 5.10
C LEU A 198 18.02 -19.63 4.11
N ARG A 199 17.05 -20.55 4.16
CA ARG A 199 15.80 -20.53 3.38
C ARG A 199 14.60 -20.47 4.31
N LEU A 200 13.75 -19.46 4.17
CA LEU A 200 12.56 -19.23 5.02
C LEU A 200 11.23 -19.36 4.29
N GLU A 201 11.25 -19.60 2.99
CA GLU A 201 10.06 -19.74 2.14
C GLU A 201 9.32 -21.08 2.38
N GLU A 202 10.06 -22.13 2.75
CA GLU A 202 9.55 -23.48 2.91
C GLU A 202 9.86 -24.04 4.32
N GLU A 203 8.95 -24.85 4.85
CA GLU A 203 9.08 -25.49 6.18
C GLU A 203 10.39 -26.29 6.31
N ASN A 204 10.73 -27.08 5.28
CA ASN A 204 11.97 -27.86 5.25
C ASN A 204 13.21 -26.96 5.29
N GLY A 205 13.16 -25.78 4.67
CA GLY A 205 14.24 -24.79 4.72
C GLY A 205 14.42 -24.23 6.13
N ILE A 206 13.31 -23.87 6.78
CA ILE A 206 13.29 -23.37 8.17
C ILE A 206 13.88 -24.40 9.12
N LEU A 207 13.47 -25.67 9.01
CA LEU A 207 13.95 -26.77 9.85
C LEU A 207 15.42 -27.11 9.60
N LYS A 208 15.92 -26.94 8.37
CA LYS A 208 17.32 -27.18 8.02
C LYS A 208 18.24 -26.11 8.64
N GLY A 209 17.76 -24.88 8.77
CA GLY A 209 18.56 -23.75 9.26
C GLY A 209 19.52 -23.21 8.20
N GLY A 210 20.55 -22.48 8.65
CA GLY A 210 21.55 -21.83 7.78
C GLY A 210 22.98 -22.16 8.18
N GLU A 211 23.93 -21.32 7.76
CA GLU A 211 25.38 -21.45 8.03
C GLU A 211 25.69 -21.55 9.54
N SER A 212 24.90 -20.86 10.37
CA SER A 212 25.01 -20.90 11.84
C SER A 212 24.33 -22.10 12.51
N GLY A 213 23.79 -23.04 11.72
CA GLY A 213 23.04 -24.19 12.21
C GLY A 213 21.54 -23.94 12.34
N LEU A 214 20.91 -24.62 13.30
CA LEU A 214 19.47 -24.52 13.55
C LEU A 214 19.10 -23.10 13.99
N ILE A 215 17.97 -22.61 13.47
CA ILE A 215 17.48 -21.26 13.77
C ILE A 215 16.35 -21.23 14.80
N ILE A 216 15.78 -22.39 15.11
CA ILE A 216 14.69 -22.56 16.06
C ILE A 216 15.09 -23.60 17.09
N GLU A 217 15.03 -23.20 18.35
CA GLU A 217 15.08 -24.07 19.52
C GLU A 217 13.63 -24.26 20.02
N PRO A 218 13.03 -25.45 19.85
CA PRO A 218 11.62 -25.66 20.17
C PRO A 218 11.29 -25.31 21.62
N ASN A 219 10.24 -24.51 21.81
CA ASN A 219 9.76 -23.99 23.10
C ASN A 219 10.69 -22.96 23.78
N ASP A 220 11.78 -22.52 23.14
CA ASP A 220 12.70 -21.51 23.69
C ASP A 220 12.97 -20.39 22.65
N PRO A 221 12.08 -19.37 22.57
CA PRO A 221 12.24 -18.26 21.63
C PRO A 221 13.54 -17.47 21.83
N GLU A 222 13.98 -17.28 23.09
CA GLU A 222 15.15 -16.45 23.39
C GLU A 222 16.46 -17.13 22.96
N LYS A 223 16.50 -18.48 22.92
CA LYS A 223 17.62 -19.23 22.35
C LYS A 223 17.50 -19.49 20.84
N SER A 224 16.32 -19.26 20.27
CA SER A 224 16.09 -19.41 18.84
C SER A 224 16.72 -18.24 18.09
N SER A 225 17.76 -18.50 17.30
CA SER A 225 18.48 -17.42 16.59
C SER A 225 17.59 -16.63 15.62
N LEU A 226 16.50 -17.24 15.12
CA LEU A 226 15.45 -16.54 14.36
C LEU A 226 14.85 -15.37 15.16
N TYR A 227 14.39 -15.62 16.39
CA TYR A 227 13.77 -14.59 17.22
C TYR A 227 14.81 -13.68 17.89
N ALA A 228 15.92 -14.24 18.35
CA ALA A 228 16.99 -13.48 18.99
C ALA A 228 17.50 -12.36 18.07
N ARG A 229 17.67 -12.61 16.76
CA ARG A 229 18.11 -11.59 15.80
C ARG A 229 17.08 -10.49 15.54
N LEU A 230 15.79 -10.81 15.64
CA LEU A 230 14.68 -9.84 15.46
C LEU A 230 14.60 -8.81 16.59
N ILE A 231 15.00 -9.20 17.81
CA ILE A 231 14.93 -8.33 19.00
C ILE A 231 16.25 -7.59 19.31
N LEU A 232 17.29 -7.79 18.50
CA LEU A 232 18.53 -7.04 18.63
C LEU A 232 18.31 -5.55 18.37
N PRO A 233 19.15 -4.65 18.93
CA PRO A 233 19.15 -3.25 18.55
C PRO A 233 19.32 -3.09 17.03
N LEU A 234 18.58 -2.16 16.41
CA LEU A 234 18.59 -1.92 14.95
C LEU A 234 19.98 -1.66 14.36
N GLU A 235 20.91 -1.14 15.16
CA GLU A 235 22.28 -0.85 14.72
C GLU A 235 23.24 -2.03 14.90
N HIS A 236 22.77 -3.16 15.44
CA HIS A 236 23.59 -4.35 15.62
C HIS A 236 23.79 -5.06 14.26
N GLU A 237 25.01 -5.53 13.98
CA GLU A 237 25.36 -6.14 12.68
C GLU A 237 24.55 -7.41 12.37
N ASP A 238 24.24 -8.20 13.40
CA ASP A 238 23.39 -9.40 13.28
C ASP A 238 21.88 -9.13 13.30
N HIS A 239 21.43 -7.88 13.46
CA HIS A 239 20.02 -7.55 13.46
C HIS A 239 19.39 -7.86 12.09
N MET A 240 18.29 -8.59 12.11
CA MET A 240 17.57 -8.98 10.90
C MET A 240 16.07 -8.72 11.11
N PRO A 241 15.37 -8.05 10.16
CA PRO A 241 15.88 -7.53 8.87
C PRO A 241 16.85 -6.34 9.02
N PRO A 242 17.79 -6.10 8.07
CA PRO A 242 18.69 -4.95 8.12
C PRO A 242 17.93 -3.61 8.22
N LYS A 243 18.56 -2.58 8.79
CA LYS A 243 17.92 -1.27 9.07
C LYS A 243 17.32 -0.56 7.84
N ASP A 244 17.80 -0.86 6.64
CA ASP A 244 17.31 -0.33 5.37
C ASP A 244 16.10 -1.11 4.82
N LYS A 245 15.62 -2.13 5.54
CA LYS A 245 14.49 -2.98 5.18
C LYS A 245 13.34 -2.84 6.17
N ASP A 246 12.15 -3.18 5.70
CA ASP A 246 10.92 -3.11 6.49
C ASP A 246 11.02 -4.02 7.72
N GLN A 247 10.78 -3.42 8.87
CA GLN A 247 10.87 -4.09 10.16
C GLN A 247 9.52 -4.71 10.55
N PRO A 248 9.53 -5.88 11.22
CA PRO A 248 8.32 -6.43 11.79
C PRO A 248 7.76 -5.53 12.90
N SER A 249 6.42 -5.44 12.99
CA SER A 249 5.77 -4.75 14.11
C SER A 249 5.95 -5.52 15.41
N LYS A 250 5.66 -4.87 16.55
CA LYS A 250 5.74 -5.55 17.86
C LYS A 250 4.79 -6.75 17.93
N GLU A 251 3.59 -6.60 17.36
CA GLU A 251 2.57 -7.64 17.30
C GLU A 251 3.02 -8.80 16.40
N GLU A 252 3.64 -8.51 15.25
CA GLU A 252 4.24 -9.53 14.38
C GLU A 252 5.36 -10.30 15.10
N LEU A 253 6.21 -9.61 15.86
CA LEU A 253 7.26 -10.24 16.68
C LEU A 253 6.67 -11.14 17.77
N ASP A 254 5.61 -10.70 18.44
CA ASP A 254 4.93 -11.47 19.48
C ASP A 254 4.34 -12.77 18.92
N ILE A 255 3.79 -12.75 17.70
CA ILE A 255 3.31 -13.97 17.03
C ILE A 255 4.44 -14.95 16.71
N ILE A 256 5.57 -14.47 16.18
CA ILE A 256 6.74 -15.32 15.94
C ILE A 256 7.21 -15.95 17.26
N LYS A 257 7.24 -15.16 18.35
CA LYS A 257 7.59 -15.65 19.69
C LYS A 257 6.64 -16.74 20.16
N ILE A 258 5.33 -16.52 20.03
CA ILE A 258 4.28 -17.47 20.45
C ILE A 258 4.40 -18.77 19.67
N TRP A 259 4.63 -18.69 18.36
CA TRP A 259 4.80 -19.87 17.51
C TRP A 259 5.98 -20.73 17.96
N ILE A 260 7.14 -20.12 18.21
CA ILE A 260 8.32 -20.85 18.72
C ILE A 260 8.08 -21.42 20.12
N ALA A 261 7.45 -20.63 21.00
CA ALA A 261 7.15 -21.04 22.38
C ALA A 261 6.20 -22.26 22.44
N ASN A 262 5.39 -22.46 21.40
CA ASN A 262 4.45 -23.58 21.29
C ASN A 262 4.99 -24.71 20.38
N GLY A 263 6.31 -24.87 20.35
CA GLY A 263 6.99 -25.97 19.66
C GLY A 263 6.99 -25.84 18.15
N ASN A 264 6.86 -24.62 17.61
CA ASN A 264 7.06 -24.28 16.19
C ASN A 264 6.30 -25.20 15.22
N SER A 265 5.05 -25.53 15.58
CA SER A 265 4.18 -26.38 14.77
C SER A 265 3.73 -25.66 13.51
N PHE A 266 3.76 -26.36 12.38
CA PHE A 266 3.29 -25.86 11.08
C PHE A 266 1.80 -26.11 10.82
N ASN A 267 1.15 -26.94 11.66
CA ASN A 267 -0.19 -27.46 11.39
C ASN A 267 -1.20 -27.29 12.54
N LYS A 268 -0.78 -26.79 13.71
CA LYS A 268 -1.69 -26.55 14.82
C LYS A 268 -2.49 -25.27 14.61
N SER A 269 -3.77 -25.37 14.92
CA SER A 269 -4.68 -24.22 14.94
C SER A 269 -4.47 -23.33 16.16
N ILE A 270 -4.93 -22.08 16.08
CA ILE A 270 -4.89 -21.12 17.19
C ILE A 270 -5.67 -21.65 18.41
N GLY A 271 -6.82 -22.28 18.19
CA GLY A 271 -7.65 -22.88 19.23
C GLY A 271 -6.96 -24.07 19.92
N GLU A 272 -6.28 -24.95 19.18
CA GLU A 272 -5.53 -26.08 19.74
C GLU A 272 -4.36 -25.64 20.63
N ILE A 273 -3.77 -24.47 20.34
CA ILE A 273 -2.68 -23.88 21.13
C ILE A 273 -3.24 -23.18 22.39
N GLY A 274 -4.54 -22.91 22.45
CA GLY A 274 -5.18 -22.21 23.57
C GLY A 274 -4.81 -20.73 23.63
N LEU A 275 -4.51 -20.12 22.48
CA LEU A 275 -4.18 -18.71 22.41
C LEU A 275 -5.44 -17.86 22.55
N LYS A 276 -5.39 -16.83 23.40
CA LYS A 276 -6.56 -15.96 23.63
C LYS A 276 -6.68 -14.89 22.53
N LYS A 277 -7.92 -14.49 22.21
CA LYS A 277 -8.21 -13.47 21.18
C LYS A 277 -7.46 -12.15 21.43
N GLU A 278 -7.20 -11.77 22.68
CA GLU A 278 -6.47 -10.53 22.98
C GLU A 278 -5.03 -10.53 22.44
N ALA A 279 -4.38 -11.70 22.37
CA ALA A 279 -3.00 -11.82 21.88
C ALA A 279 -2.88 -11.67 20.35
N ILE A 280 -4.00 -11.78 19.63
CA ILE A 280 -4.08 -11.71 18.17
C ILE A 280 -5.03 -10.61 17.68
N GLN A 281 -5.47 -9.72 18.58
CA GLN A 281 -6.49 -8.71 18.29
C GLN A 281 -6.11 -7.78 17.12
N SER A 282 -4.82 -7.53 16.93
CA SER A 282 -4.26 -6.71 15.85
C SER A 282 -4.40 -7.33 14.46
N PHE A 283 -4.63 -8.64 14.39
CA PHE A 283 -4.79 -9.40 13.14
C PHE A 283 -6.25 -9.59 12.74
N PHE A 284 -7.20 -9.08 13.53
CA PHE A 284 -8.58 -8.99 13.07
C PHE A 284 -8.76 -7.74 12.21
N PRO A 285 -9.59 -7.81 11.16
CA PRO A 285 -10.04 -6.62 10.46
C PRO A 285 -10.56 -5.62 11.50
N LYS A 286 -10.05 -4.39 11.45
CA LYS A 286 -10.68 -3.31 12.21
C LYS A 286 -12.13 -3.28 11.78
N ALA A 287 -13.06 -3.37 12.74
CA ALA A 287 -14.49 -3.34 12.46
C ALA A 287 -14.76 -2.19 11.48
N LYS A 288 -15.35 -2.51 10.33
CA LYS A 288 -15.69 -1.51 9.32
C LYS A 288 -16.60 -0.50 10.00
N ASP A 289 -16.11 0.72 10.20
CA ASP A 289 -16.90 1.80 10.76
C ASP A 289 -17.99 2.15 9.75
N ASP A 290 -19.16 1.53 9.89
CA ASP A 290 -20.31 1.75 9.03
C ASP A 290 -20.97 3.11 9.33
N THR A 291 -20.49 3.86 10.33
CA THR A 291 -21.07 5.15 10.73
C THR A 291 -21.13 6.10 9.54
N TYR A 292 -20.13 6.11 8.66
CA TYR A 292 -20.05 7.03 7.52
C TYR A 292 -20.16 6.32 6.16
N PRO A 293 -20.54 7.03 5.08
CA PRO A 293 -20.69 6.45 3.76
C PRO A 293 -19.34 5.93 3.21
N ASP A 294 -19.36 4.77 2.59
CA ASP A 294 -18.21 4.21 1.86
C ASP A 294 -18.20 4.75 0.42
N VAL A 295 -18.04 6.08 0.30
CA VAL A 295 -18.05 6.80 -0.98
C VAL A 295 -16.78 7.63 -1.09
N GLU A 296 -16.08 7.49 -2.22
CA GLU A 296 -14.88 8.28 -2.50
C GLU A 296 -15.26 9.73 -2.81
N VAL A 297 -14.68 10.67 -2.05
CA VAL A 297 -14.88 12.11 -2.25
C VAL A 297 -13.55 12.82 -2.44
N ALA A 298 -13.58 13.90 -3.22
CA ALA A 298 -12.38 14.70 -3.50
C ALA A 298 -11.79 15.30 -2.22
N GLU A 299 -10.48 15.25 -2.09
CA GLU A 299 -9.75 15.83 -0.96
C GLU A 299 -9.95 17.35 -0.89
N ILE A 300 -10.15 17.88 0.33
CA ILE A 300 -10.22 19.32 0.58
C ILE A 300 -8.81 19.89 0.73
N SER A 301 -8.54 20.99 0.02
CA SER A 301 -7.28 21.73 0.17
C SER A 301 -7.13 22.33 1.58
N GLN A 302 -5.90 22.30 2.09
CA GLN A 302 -5.58 22.88 3.40
C GLN A 302 -5.94 24.38 3.49
N ASP A 303 -5.83 25.11 2.38
CA ASP A 303 -6.24 26.51 2.30
C ASP A 303 -7.74 26.70 2.55
N THR A 304 -8.58 25.82 1.99
CA THR A 304 -10.03 25.86 2.20
C THR A 304 -10.36 25.61 3.67
N ILE A 305 -9.70 24.62 4.30
CA ILE A 305 -9.84 24.34 5.73
C ILE A 305 -9.42 25.55 6.57
N ALA A 306 -8.28 26.16 6.25
CA ALA A 306 -7.79 27.35 6.94
C ALA A 306 -8.75 28.55 6.83
N VAL A 307 -9.35 28.76 5.65
CA VAL A 307 -10.36 29.81 5.43
C VAL A 307 -11.61 29.56 6.28
N LEU A 308 -12.10 28.33 6.35
CA LEU A 308 -13.26 27.98 7.18
C LEU A 308 -12.95 28.18 8.67
N LYS A 309 -11.77 27.73 9.13
CA LYS A 309 -11.30 27.96 10.51
C LYS A 309 -11.24 29.45 10.85
N LYS A 310 -10.71 30.28 9.94
CA LYS A 310 -10.67 31.73 10.12
C LYS A 310 -12.06 32.38 10.17
N LYS A 311 -13.07 31.77 9.55
CA LYS A 311 -14.48 32.23 9.61
C LYS A 311 -15.22 31.76 10.87
N GLY A 312 -14.54 31.01 11.75
CA GLY A 312 -15.07 30.55 13.04
C GLY A 312 -15.59 29.12 13.05
N PHE A 313 -15.46 28.38 11.94
CA PHE A 313 -15.83 26.97 11.91
C PHE A 313 -14.73 26.11 12.50
N HIS A 314 -15.09 25.15 13.35
CA HIS A 314 -14.18 24.08 13.72
C HIS A 314 -14.29 22.97 12.67
N VAL A 315 -13.19 22.64 11.99
CA VAL A 315 -13.14 21.69 10.88
C VAL A 315 -12.05 20.65 11.11
N GLU A 316 -12.44 19.37 11.05
CA GLU A 316 -11.58 18.21 11.26
C GLU A 316 -11.89 17.12 10.23
N ARG A 317 -10.89 16.30 9.86
CA ARG A 317 -11.12 15.08 9.08
C ARG A 317 -11.64 13.97 9.98
N ILE A 318 -12.48 13.09 9.45
CA ILE A 318 -12.99 11.93 10.20
C ILE A 318 -11.88 10.95 10.56
N SER A 319 -10.97 10.67 9.61
CA SER A 319 -9.81 9.82 9.83
C SER A 319 -8.67 10.22 8.88
N GLY A 320 -7.48 9.64 9.07
CA GLY A 320 -6.35 9.85 8.15
C GLY A 320 -6.56 9.28 6.75
N GLU A 321 -7.49 8.32 6.61
CA GLU A 321 -7.78 7.61 5.36
C GLU A 321 -9.03 8.18 4.65
N SER A 322 -9.85 8.98 5.33
CA SER A 322 -11.09 9.53 4.80
C SER A 322 -10.96 11.00 4.41
N ASN A 323 -11.49 11.35 3.23
CA ASN A 323 -11.61 12.73 2.77
C ASN A 323 -12.85 13.45 3.34
N PHE A 324 -13.66 12.77 4.14
CA PHE A 324 -14.78 13.37 4.82
C PHE A 324 -14.37 14.23 6.01
N ILE A 325 -15.19 15.25 6.29
CA ILE A 325 -14.96 16.23 7.33
C ILE A 325 -16.14 16.35 8.29
N LYS A 326 -15.78 16.71 9.51
CA LYS A 326 -16.65 17.20 10.57
C LYS A 326 -16.57 18.73 10.61
N ILE A 327 -17.72 19.38 10.64
CA ILE A 327 -17.85 20.82 10.85
C ILE A 327 -18.66 21.08 12.12
N SER A 328 -18.14 21.92 13.00
CA SER A 328 -18.84 22.41 14.20
C SER A 328 -18.82 23.93 14.28
N CYS A 329 -19.95 24.51 14.68
CA CYS A 329 -20.11 25.94 14.94
C CYS A 329 -19.99 26.29 16.42
N ILE A 330 -19.40 25.42 17.25
CA ILE A 330 -19.25 25.64 18.71
C ILE A 330 -18.60 26.99 19.07
N ASN A 331 -17.70 27.49 18.22
CA ASN A 331 -17.03 28.79 18.42
C ASN A 331 -17.74 29.95 17.70
N LYS A 332 -18.96 29.75 17.21
CA LYS A 332 -19.72 30.70 16.40
C LYS A 332 -21.22 30.68 16.77
N PRO A 333 -21.59 31.08 17.99
CA PRO A 333 -23.00 31.11 18.41
C PRO A 333 -23.84 32.10 17.59
N SER A 334 -23.22 33.11 16.96
CA SER A 334 -23.90 34.05 16.07
C SER A 334 -24.24 33.48 14.69
N PHE A 335 -23.93 32.20 14.40
CA PHE A 335 -24.21 31.58 13.12
C PHE A 335 -25.72 31.55 12.85
N SER A 336 -26.11 31.94 11.65
CA SER A 336 -27.50 32.03 11.18
C SER A 336 -27.69 31.27 9.86
N ASP A 337 -28.94 31.14 9.40
CA ASP A 337 -29.27 30.43 8.15
C ASP A 337 -28.53 30.98 6.91
N LYS A 338 -28.15 32.26 6.93
CA LYS A 338 -27.37 32.90 5.85
C LYS A 338 -25.92 32.42 5.83
N ASP A 339 -25.33 32.18 7.00
CA ASP A 339 -23.92 31.78 7.12
C ASP A 339 -23.65 30.39 6.55
N PHE A 340 -24.68 29.55 6.36
CA PHE A 340 -24.55 28.24 5.73
C PHE A 340 -23.97 28.32 4.31
N ASP A 341 -24.18 29.43 3.59
CA ASP A 341 -23.65 29.59 2.22
C ASP A 341 -22.11 29.58 2.19
N LEU A 342 -21.46 29.83 3.34
CA LEU A 342 -20.02 29.71 3.52
C LEU A 342 -19.51 28.26 3.39
N LEU A 343 -20.38 27.26 3.56
CA LEU A 343 -20.05 25.83 3.43
C LEU A 343 -20.20 25.30 2.01
N SER A 344 -20.55 26.15 1.05
CA SER A 344 -20.87 25.75 -0.33
C SER A 344 -19.75 25.03 -1.06
N SER A 345 -18.48 25.35 -0.76
CA SER A 345 -17.31 24.74 -1.38
C SER A 345 -16.95 23.35 -0.83
N VAL A 346 -17.58 22.91 0.27
CA VAL A 346 -17.25 21.65 0.95
C VAL A 346 -18.45 20.72 1.12
N LYS A 347 -19.56 20.98 0.42
CA LYS A 347 -20.83 20.24 0.60
C LYS A 347 -20.68 18.73 0.44
N ASN A 348 -19.83 18.29 -0.48
CA ASN A 348 -19.64 16.87 -0.78
C ASN A 348 -18.86 16.13 0.31
N GLN A 349 -18.11 16.84 1.15
CA GLN A 349 -17.24 16.23 2.15
C GLN A 349 -17.80 16.33 3.57
N VAL A 350 -18.85 17.12 3.82
CA VAL A 350 -19.46 17.23 5.14
C VAL A 350 -20.31 16.00 5.45
N VAL A 351 -19.88 15.19 6.42
CA VAL A 351 -20.64 14.02 6.93
C VAL A 351 -21.14 14.22 8.35
N TYR A 352 -20.51 15.13 9.08
CA TYR A 352 -20.91 15.52 10.42
C TYR A 352 -21.05 17.03 10.46
N LEU A 353 -22.23 17.52 10.83
CA LEU A 353 -22.51 18.94 10.98
C LEU A 353 -23.10 19.22 12.36
N ASP A 354 -22.44 20.09 13.11
CA ASP A 354 -22.90 20.57 14.41
C ASP A 354 -23.15 22.08 14.37
N LEU A 355 -24.44 22.41 14.45
CA LEU A 355 -24.97 23.77 14.52
C LEU A 355 -25.60 24.03 15.90
N GLY A 356 -25.26 23.26 16.93
CA GLY A 356 -25.76 23.47 18.26
C GLY A 356 -25.38 24.85 18.83
N GLU A 357 -26.25 25.41 19.66
CA GLU A 357 -26.09 26.73 20.30
C GLU A 357 -25.94 27.90 19.29
N THR A 358 -26.51 27.76 18.09
CA THR A 358 -26.54 28.81 17.07
C THR A 358 -27.91 29.48 16.91
N GLN A 359 -27.99 30.53 16.10
CA GLN A 359 -29.21 31.31 15.82
C GLN A 359 -29.95 30.84 14.56
N ILE A 360 -29.84 29.56 14.22
CA ILE A 360 -30.55 28.98 13.07
C ILE A 360 -32.05 28.88 13.31
N THR A 361 -32.81 28.87 12.23
CA THR A 361 -34.26 28.64 12.24
C THR A 361 -34.62 27.47 11.33
N ASP A 362 -35.90 27.08 11.27
CA ASP A 362 -36.35 25.99 10.39
C ASP A 362 -36.03 26.21 8.90
N ALA A 363 -35.73 27.45 8.48
CA ALA A 363 -35.25 27.73 7.12
C ALA A 363 -33.90 27.04 6.79
N ILE A 364 -33.14 26.61 7.80
CA ILE A 364 -31.88 25.90 7.63
C ILE A 364 -32.05 24.53 6.95
N PHE A 365 -33.21 23.87 7.12
CA PHE A 365 -33.42 22.50 6.62
C PHE A 365 -33.28 22.41 5.09
N GLU A 366 -33.78 23.41 4.36
CA GLU A 366 -33.61 23.47 2.90
C GLU A 366 -32.13 23.52 2.50
N LYS A 367 -31.31 24.21 3.28
CA LYS A 367 -29.87 24.32 3.00
C LYS A 367 -29.11 23.07 3.38
N ILE A 368 -29.38 22.49 4.56
CA ILE A 368 -28.78 21.25 5.05
C ILE A 368 -29.07 20.10 4.07
N SER A 369 -30.27 20.08 3.49
CA SER A 369 -30.65 19.08 2.50
C SER A 369 -29.74 19.07 1.26
N THR A 370 -28.89 20.09 1.05
CA THR A 370 -27.89 20.13 -0.03
C THR A 370 -26.56 19.44 0.29
N LEU A 371 -26.42 18.78 1.45
CA LEU A 371 -25.23 18.03 1.87
C LEU A 371 -25.43 16.52 1.60
N PRO A 372 -24.99 15.99 0.44
CA PRO A 372 -25.40 14.67 -0.03
C PRO A 372 -24.96 13.51 0.88
N HIS A 373 -23.89 13.67 1.66
CA HIS A 373 -23.30 12.61 2.49
C HIS A 373 -23.49 12.85 4.00
N LEU A 374 -24.33 13.81 4.38
CA LEU A 374 -24.55 14.13 5.78
C LEU A 374 -25.12 12.93 6.53
N THR A 375 -24.43 12.52 7.58
CA THR A 375 -24.76 11.33 8.38
C THR A 375 -25.14 11.67 9.82
N VAL A 376 -24.46 12.67 10.40
CA VAL A 376 -24.73 13.16 11.75
C VAL A 376 -25.07 14.64 11.69
N LEU A 377 -26.25 14.99 12.19
CA LEU A 377 -26.71 16.37 12.30
C LEU A 377 -27.05 16.72 13.74
N LYS A 378 -26.39 17.75 14.27
CA LYS A 378 -26.63 18.26 15.62
C LYS A 378 -27.17 19.69 15.57
N LEU A 379 -28.33 19.90 16.19
CA LEU A 379 -29.07 21.16 16.24
C LEU A 379 -29.40 21.55 17.69
N ASP A 380 -28.65 21.02 18.65
CA ASP A 380 -28.89 21.17 20.09
C ASP A 380 -29.05 22.64 20.51
N ASN A 381 -29.99 22.93 21.42
CA ASN A 381 -30.18 24.26 22.02
C ASN A 381 -30.38 25.38 20.98
N THR A 382 -31.14 25.12 19.92
CA THR A 382 -31.49 26.11 18.89
C THR A 382 -33.00 26.40 18.88
N PRO A 383 -33.45 27.53 18.29
CA PRO A 383 -34.88 27.87 18.20
C PRO A 383 -35.75 26.96 17.31
N ILE A 384 -35.21 25.89 16.74
CA ILE A 384 -35.87 24.97 15.79
C ILE A 384 -37.19 24.43 16.35
N THR A 385 -38.26 24.51 15.56
CA THR A 385 -39.57 23.91 15.92
C THR A 385 -39.85 22.62 15.16
N GLY A 386 -39.11 22.36 14.06
CA GLY A 386 -39.27 21.18 13.22
C GLY A 386 -40.15 21.43 11.99
N LYS A 387 -40.59 22.67 11.76
CA LYS A 387 -41.27 23.04 10.53
C LYS A 387 -40.37 22.72 9.33
N ASN A 388 -40.91 22.14 8.26
CA ASN A 388 -40.16 21.73 7.06
C ASN A 388 -39.08 20.65 7.27
N ILE A 389 -39.01 19.97 8.43
CA ILE A 389 -38.01 18.90 8.65
C ILE A 389 -38.06 17.78 7.59
N GLU A 390 -39.22 17.55 6.97
CA GLU A 390 -39.41 16.61 5.87
C GLU A 390 -38.49 16.86 4.66
N THR A 391 -37.95 18.07 4.49
CA THR A 391 -36.99 18.35 3.40
C THR A 391 -35.70 17.55 3.53
N LEU A 392 -35.37 17.09 4.74
CA LEU A 392 -34.21 16.26 5.01
C LEU A 392 -34.41 14.78 4.63
N GLU A 393 -35.62 14.35 4.26
CA GLU A 393 -35.91 12.96 3.81
C GLU A 393 -35.00 12.52 2.63
N LYS A 394 -34.56 13.48 1.82
CA LYS A 394 -33.68 13.24 0.68
C LYS A 394 -32.22 12.93 1.04
N LEU A 395 -31.84 13.09 2.31
CA LEU A 395 -30.50 12.76 2.79
C LEU A 395 -30.40 11.25 2.97
N GLU A 396 -29.81 10.58 1.98
CA GLU A 396 -29.76 9.11 1.91
C GLU A 396 -28.87 8.48 2.98
N TYR A 397 -28.05 9.27 3.68
CA TYR A 397 -27.08 8.79 4.66
C TYR A 397 -27.33 9.29 6.09
N LEU A 398 -28.36 10.11 6.33
CA LEU A 398 -28.61 10.68 7.66
C LEU A 398 -29.05 9.57 8.63
N LYS A 399 -28.18 9.25 9.59
CA LYS A 399 -28.40 8.23 10.63
C LYS A 399 -28.76 8.83 11.98
N ASN A 400 -28.09 9.94 12.35
CA ASN A 400 -28.17 10.52 13.69
C ASN A 400 -28.66 11.97 13.61
N LEU A 401 -29.76 12.27 14.30
CA LEU A 401 -30.30 13.61 14.42
C LEU A 401 -30.43 14.01 15.89
N ASN A 402 -29.76 15.08 16.29
CA ASN A 402 -29.86 15.61 17.63
C ASN A 402 -30.64 16.93 17.64
N LEU A 403 -31.73 16.96 18.39
CA LEU A 403 -32.64 18.10 18.59
C LEU A 403 -32.79 18.43 20.08
N MET A 404 -31.85 18.02 20.93
CA MET A 404 -31.90 18.26 22.37
C MET A 404 -32.04 19.76 22.68
N GLY A 405 -32.93 20.13 23.60
CA GLY A 405 -33.07 21.53 24.03
C GLY A 405 -33.65 22.47 22.96
N THR A 406 -34.23 21.94 21.89
CA THR A 406 -34.92 22.73 20.86
C THR A 406 -36.41 22.91 21.18
N ASN A 407 -37.10 23.74 20.40
CA ASN A 407 -38.55 23.92 20.46
C ASN A 407 -39.31 22.88 19.61
N PHE A 408 -38.72 21.71 19.33
CA PHE A 408 -39.29 20.72 18.42
C PHE A 408 -40.69 20.26 18.84
N GLU A 409 -41.66 20.39 17.93
CA GLU A 409 -43.07 20.15 18.22
C GLU A 409 -43.49 18.69 17.94
N GLU A 410 -44.36 18.14 18.82
CA GLU A 410 -44.94 16.79 18.69
C GLU A 410 -45.60 16.55 17.31
N ALA A 411 -46.19 17.58 16.72
CA ALA A 411 -46.84 17.53 15.42
C ALA A 411 -45.91 17.11 14.26
N HIS A 412 -44.59 17.17 14.46
CA HIS A 412 -43.60 16.83 13.44
C HIS A 412 -42.96 15.45 13.66
N LEU A 413 -43.24 14.77 14.78
CA LEU A 413 -42.64 13.48 15.10
C LEU A 413 -42.92 12.40 14.06
N GLN A 414 -44.15 12.35 13.53
CA GLN A 414 -44.52 11.36 12.49
C GLN A 414 -43.77 11.56 11.17
N LYS A 415 -43.23 12.76 10.91
CA LYS A 415 -42.46 13.04 9.69
C LYS A 415 -41.10 12.32 9.71
N LEU A 416 -40.50 12.14 10.89
CA LEU A 416 -39.20 11.48 11.06
C LEU A 416 -39.20 10.03 10.60
N LYS A 417 -40.35 9.35 10.68
CA LYS A 417 -40.51 7.95 10.22
C LYS A 417 -40.35 7.76 8.71
N LYS A 418 -40.37 8.84 7.92
CA LYS A 418 -40.17 8.79 6.47
C LYS A 418 -38.70 8.71 6.06
N PHE A 419 -37.78 8.95 7.00
CA PHE A 419 -36.35 8.99 6.72
C PHE A 419 -35.82 7.56 6.57
N LYS A 420 -35.22 7.26 5.42
CA LYS A 420 -34.87 5.88 5.04
C LYS A 420 -33.78 5.24 5.89
N LYS A 421 -32.84 6.03 6.41
CA LYS A 421 -31.64 5.57 7.12
C LYS A 421 -31.50 6.15 8.52
N LEU A 422 -32.49 6.92 8.98
CA LEU A 422 -32.44 7.54 10.30
C LEU A 422 -32.60 6.46 11.37
N GLN A 423 -31.57 6.31 12.20
CA GLN A 423 -31.47 5.28 13.22
C GLN A 423 -31.77 5.84 14.61
N ILE A 424 -31.35 7.07 14.90
CA ILE A 424 -31.53 7.67 16.22
C ILE A 424 -31.87 9.15 16.14
N VAL A 425 -32.84 9.55 16.96
CA VAL A 425 -33.23 10.94 17.17
C VAL A 425 -33.20 11.25 18.66
N TYR A 426 -32.47 12.29 19.06
CA TYR A 426 -32.41 12.75 20.45
C TYR A 426 -33.34 13.94 20.65
N LEU A 427 -34.31 13.82 21.55
CA LEU A 427 -35.37 14.79 21.85
C LEU A 427 -35.38 15.22 23.32
N PHE A 428 -34.31 14.97 24.07
CA PHE A 428 -34.24 15.40 25.48
C PHE A 428 -34.46 16.91 25.61
N ASN A 429 -35.22 17.33 26.63
CA ASN A 429 -35.55 18.74 26.88
C ASN A 429 -36.22 19.45 25.69
N THR A 430 -37.17 18.79 25.03
CA THR A 430 -38.05 19.38 24.00
C THR A 430 -39.51 19.40 24.46
N PRO A 431 -40.41 20.15 23.79
CA PRO A 431 -41.85 20.10 24.05
C PRO A 431 -42.54 18.74 23.79
N VAL A 432 -41.85 17.79 23.14
CA VAL A 432 -42.39 16.46 22.82
C VAL A 432 -42.63 15.66 24.09
N LYS A 433 -43.80 15.04 24.21
CA LYS A 433 -44.16 14.28 25.40
C LYS A 433 -43.49 12.90 25.36
N LYS A 434 -42.68 12.60 26.38
CA LYS A 434 -42.13 11.25 26.59
C LYS A 434 -43.28 10.23 26.73
N PRO A 435 -43.29 9.13 25.96
CA PRO A 435 -44.31 8.09 26.07
C PRO A 435 -44.19 7.35 27.40
N ASP A 436 -45.33 6.87 27.92
CA ASP A 436 -45.40 6.14 29.20
C ASP A 436 -44.64 4.79 29.15
N GLN A 437 -44.51 4.21 27.96
CA GLN A 437 -43.71 3.02 27.70
C GLN A 437 -42.68 3.32 26.61
N ILE A 438 -41.40 3.15 26.95
CA ILE A 438 -40.31 3.18 25.96
C ILE A 438 -40.14 1.76 25.45
N ILE A 439 -40.46 1.54 24.18
CA ILE A 439 -40.19 0.27 23.51
C ILE A 439 -38.75 0.34 23.01
N ASN A 440 -37.93 -0.65 23.40
CA ASN A 440 -36.59 -0.79 22.82
C ASN A 440 -36.76 -1.08 21.32
N PRO A 441 -36.17 -0.27 20.43
CA PRO A 441 -36.30 -0.45 18.99
C PRO A 441 -35.70 -1.80 18.60
N GLN A 442 -36.30 -2.47 17.61
CA GLN A 442 -35.64 -3.61 16.98
C GLN A 442 -34.46 -3.14 16.13
N GLU A 443 -33.54 -4.05 15.82
CA GLU A 443 -32.39 -3.75 14.97
C GLU A 443 -32.87 -3.23 13.60
N GLY A 444 -32.43 -2.02 13.24
CA GLY A 444 -32.84 -1.34 12.00
C GLY A 444 -34.08 -0.44 12.12
N GLU A 445 -34.75 -0.38 13.28
CA GLU A 445 -35.84 0.58 13.52
C GLU A 445 -35.32 1.93 14.04
N LEU A 446 -36.08 3.00 13.76
CA LEU A 446 -35.80 4.33 14.28
C LEU A 446 -35.98 4.36 15.80
N HIS A 447 -34.88 4.63 16.51
CA HIS A 447 -34.88 4.95 17.93
C HIS A 447 -35.17 6.43 18.19
N ILE A 448 -36.10 6.72 19.10
CA ILE A 448 -36.31 8.07 19.61
C ILE A 448 -35.92 8.09 21.08
N ASP A 449 -34.84 8.81 21.38
CA ASP A 449 -34.32 9.00 22.72
C ASP A 449 -34.90 10.28 23.34
N TYR A 450 -35.72 10.12 24.37
CA TYR A 450 -36.33 11.21 25.13
C TYR A 450 -35.49 11.65 26.35
N GLY A 451 -34.37 10.99 26.60
CA GLY A 451 -33.50 11.19 27.75
C GLY A 451 -34.17 10.94 29.11
N GLY A 452 -33.66 11.63 30.13
CA GLY A 452 -34.16 11.50 31.51
C GLY A 452 -33.87 10.12 32.11
N TYR A 453 -32.67 9.61 31.87
CA TYR A 453 -32.19 8.34 32.41
C TYR A 453 -32.06 8.43 33.93
N ASP A 454 -32.71 7.51 34.64
CA ASP A 454 -32.48 7.30 36.07
C ASP A 454 -31.36 6.29 36.21
N LEU A 455 -30.16 6.75 36.54
CA LEU A 455 -29.02 5.86 36.73
C LEU A 455 -29.25 5.07 38.03
N PRO A 456 -29.09 3.74 38.03
CA PRO A 456 -29.17 2.98 39.26
C PRO A 456 -28.14 3.53 40.25
N LYS A 457 -28.56 3.72 41.51
CA LYS A 457 -27.62 4.08 42.57
C LYS A 457 -26.57 2.99 42.68
N ILE A 458 -25.36 3.29 42.23
CA ILE A 458 -24.20 2.42 42.44
C ILE A 458 -23.93 2.45 43.94
N ALA A 459 -23.82 1.27 44.57
CA ALA A 459 -23.41 1.18 45.97
C ALA A 459 -22.02 1.81 46.09
N THR A 460 -21.93 2.98 46.72
CA THR A 460 -20.66 3.61 47.00
C THR A 460 -19.98 2.84 48.12
N ASP A 461 -18.75 2.38 47.90
CA ASP A 461 -17.81 1.98 48.98
C ASP A 461 -17.40 3.23 49.76
N SER A 462 -18.35 3.84 50.46
CA SER A 462 -18.06 4.87 51.44
C SER A 462 -17.77 4.17 52.77
N ILE A 463 -16.50 3.82 52.98
CA ILE A 463 -15.96 3.77 54.34
C ILE A 463 -16.12 5.20 54.88
N VAL A 464 -17.13 5.38 55.72
CA VAL A 464 -17.26 6.58 56.54
C VAL A 464 -16.19 6.45 57.63
N TYR A 465 -15.15 7.28 57.56
CA TYR A 465 -14.14 7.42 58.62
C TYR A 465 -14.71 8.13 59.85
#